data_AF-A0A1Y2RHQ0-F1
#
_entry.id   AF-A0A1Y2RHQ0-F1
#
_cell.length_a   1.000
_cell.length_b   1.000
_cell.length_c   1.000
_cell.angle_alpha   90.00
_cell.angle_beta   90.00
_cell.angle_gamma   90.00
#
_symmetry.space_group_name_H-M   'P 1'
#
loop_
_entity.id
_entity.type
_entity.pdbx_description
1 polymer ?
#
loop_
_entity_poly.entity_id
_entity_poly.type
_entity_poly.pdbx_seq_one_letter_code
_entity_poly.pdbx_strand_id
1 'polypeptide(L)'
;MLKTDATHEEMKRLDPILVDINKDPIDQKQYGAGGDSTNLCRFLFYDDFLKFRISRIKINNWNSYDTLYHFAKDHYVVRINYCGNSTSDLFVRYNDPAAATGYNYIEIPASRRIHLHDYSREINRRETEKILQSIQPFILTISRKEFGLL
;
A
#
# COMPACT_ATOMS: atom_id res chain seq x y z
N MET A 1 2.85 -3.34 4.17
CA MET A 1 1.87 -4.21 3.49
C MET A 1 0.67 -4.37 4.39
N LEU A 2 -0.49 -4.70 3.83
CA LEU A 2 -1.73 -4.87 4.59
C LEU A 2 -2.31 -6.27 4.38
N LYS A 3 -2.79 -6.90 5.46
CA LYS A 3 -3.56 -8.14 5.42
C LYS A 3 -4.97 -7.87 5.93
N THR A 4 -5.98 -8.36 5.21
CA THR A 4 -7.38 -8.19 5.57
C THR A 4 -8.23 -9.35 5.09
N ASP A 5 -9.38 -9.55 5.72
CA ASP A 5 -10.47 -10.43 5.32
C ASP A 5 -11.59 -9.68 4.55
N ALA A 6 -11.42 -8.37 4.29
CA ALA A 6 -12.27 -7.64 3.36
C ALA A 6 -12.09 -8.16 1.92
N THR A 7 -13.20 -8.28 1.20
CA THR A 7 -13.23 -8.71 -0.20
C THR A 7 -12.63 -7.65 -1.13
N HIS A 8 -12.35 -8.04 -2.37
CA HIS A 8 -11.85 -7.13 -3.38
C HIS A 8 -12.81 -5.94 -3.63
N GLU A 9 -14.11 -6.21 -3.75
CA GLU A 9 -15.11 -5.17 -3.99
C GLU A 9 -15.28 -4.22 -2.79
N GLU A 10 -15.20 -4.76 -1.57
CA GLU A 10 -15.19 -3.93 -0.36
C GLU A 10 -13.98 -3.01 -0.32
N MET A 11 -12.78 -3.52 -0.60
CA MET A 11 -11.55 -2.70 -0.63
C MET A 11 -11.58 -1.64 -1.73
N LYS A 12 -12.15 -1.94 -2.90
CA LYS A 12 -12.36 -0.93 -3.96
C LYS A 12 -13.28 0.20 -3.49
N ARG A 13 -14.35 -0.12 -2.76
CA ARG A 13 -15.29 0.87 -2.22
C ARG A 13 -14.66 1.71 -1.10
N LEU A 14 -13.90 1.06 -0.21
CA LEU A 14 -13.15 1.72 0.85
C LEU A 14 -12.07 2.67 0.32
N ASP A 15 -11.52 2.38 -0.86
CA ASP A 15 -10.42 3.12 -1.51
C ASP A 15 -9.31 3.55 -0.54
N PRO A 16 -8.67 2.61 0.18
CA PRO A 16 -7.73 2.95 1.23
C PRO A 16 -6.45 3.57 0.66
N ILE A 17 -6.07 4.73 1.21
CA ILE A 17 -4.85 5.45 0.86
C ILE A 17 -4.01 5.76 2.08
N LEU A 18 -2.72 5.95 1.87
CA LEU A 18 -1.82 6.46 2.90
C LEU A 18 -1.95 7.99 3.03
N VAL A 19 -2.07 8.46 4.26
CA VAL A 19 -2.04 9.90 4.61
C VAL A 19 -1.02 10.16 5.73
N ASP A 20 -0.56 11.39 5.83
CA ASP A 20 0.37 11.83 6.88
C ASP A 20 -0.35 12.23 8.18
N ILE A 21 0.41 12.82 9.12
CA ILE A 21 -0.10 13.30 10.41
C ILE A 21 -1.15 14.40 10.28
N ASN A 22 -1.09 15.20 9.22
CA ASN A 22 -2.04 16.26 8.92
C ASN A 22 -3.26 15.74 8.14
N LYS A 23 -3.32 14.42 7.89
CA LYS A 23 -4.35 13.75 7.08
C LYS A 23 -4.27 14.10 5.59
N ASP A 24 -3.13 14.63 5.15
CA ASP A 24 -2.89 14.94 3.75
C ASP A 24 -2.57 13.65 2.99
N PRO A 25 -3.22 13.40 1.84
CA PRO A 25 -2.88 12.29 0.96
C PRO A 25 -1.41 12.31 0.58
N ILE A 26 -0.71 11.20 0.85
CA ILE A 26 0.66 11.08 0.40
C ILE A 26 0.66 10.57 -1.04
N ASP A 27 1.26 11.35 -1.92
CA ASP A 27 1.50 10.99 -3.30
C ASP A 27 2.94 10.50 -3.52
N GLN A 28 3.11 9.71 -4.58
CA GLN A 28 4.42 9.39 -5.11
C GLN A 28 4.99 10.63 -5.83
N LYS A 29 5.36 11.68 -5.09
CA LYS A 29 6.10 12.83 -5.66
C LYS A 29 7.52 12.40 -6.02
N GLN A 30 7.68 11.78 -7.18
CA GLN A 30 8.97 11.68 -7.86
C GLN A 30 8.85 12.17 -9.30
N TYR A 31 9.50 13.30 -9.56
CA TYR A 31 9.87 13.86 -10.87
C TYR A 31 8.74 14.28 -11.82
N GLY A 32 8.14 15.44 -11.54
CA GLY A 32 7.59 16.32 -12.59
C GLY A 32 6.31 15.87 -13.32
N ALA A 33 5.69 14.75 -12.95
CA ALA A 33 4.37 14.38 -13.45
C ALA A 33 3.29 15.02 -12.56
N GLY A 34 2.71 16.11 -13.04
CA GLY A 34 1.69 16.87 -12.32
C GLY A 34 0.48 16.03 -11.88
N GLY A 35 -0.02 16.35 -10.69
CA GLY A 35 -1.44 16.60 -10.41
C GLY A 35 -2.48 15.49 -10.51
N ASP A 36 -2.19 14.30 -11.03
CA ASP A 36 -3.22 13.26 -11.15
C ASP A 36 -3.39 12.45 -9.85
N SER A 37 -4.66 12.28 -9.44
CA SER A 37 -5.13 11.42 -8.33
C SER A 37 -4.74 9.94 -8.47
N THR A 38 -4.10 9.57 -9.57
CA THR A 38 -3.56 8.24 -9.87
C THR A 38 -2.21 7.97 -9.21
N ASN A 39 -1.55 8.99 -8.64
CA ASN A 39 -0.25 8.86 -7.95
C ASN A 39 -0.36 8.75 -6.43
N LEU A 40 -1.56 8.66 -5.88
CA LEU A 40 -1.75 8.44 -4.45
C LEU A 40 -1.19 7.09 -4.03
N CYS A 41 -0.65 7.04 -2.81
CA CYS A 41 -0.17 5.81 -2.19
C CYS A 41 -1.33 4.91 -1.74
N ARG A 42 -2.00 4.30 -2.73
CA ARG A 42 -3.13 3.39 -2.55
C ARG A 42 -2.69 2.02 -2.04
N PHE A 43 -3.59 1.37 -1.31
CA PHE A 43 -3.49 -0.03 -0.93
C PHE A 43 -4.36 -0.86 -1.88
N LEU A 44 -3.73 -1.63 -2.76
CA LEU A 44 -4.40 -2.42 -3.80
C LEU A 44 -4.14 -3.91 -3.62
N PHE A 45 -5.10 -4.76 -3.97
CA PHE A 45 -4.82 -6.18 -4.15
C PHE A 45 -3.72 -6.37 -5.20
N TYR A 46 -2.94 -7.43 -5.04
CA TYR A 46 -1.75 -7.66 -5.86
C TYR A 46 -2.01 -7.60 -7.37
N ASP A 47 -3.11 -8.19 -7.86
CA ASP A 47 -3.42 -8.20 -9.29
C ASP A 47 -3.71 -6.80 -9.84
N ASP A 48 -4.40 -5.96 -9.08
CA ASP A 48 -4.72 -4.59 -9.49
C ASP A 48 -3.50 -3.66 -9.34
N PHE A 49 -2.70 -3.87 -8.30
CA PHE A 49 -1.38 -3.28 -8.17
C PHE A 49 -0.50 -3.61 -9.38
N LEU A 50 -0.45 -4.88 -9.80
CA LEU A 50 0.38 -5.34 -10.92
C LEU A 50 -0.08 -4.72 -12.24
N LYS A 51 -1.40 -4.71 -12.52
CA LYS A 51 -1.97 -4.02 -13.69
C LYS A 51 -1.58 -2.54 -13.70
N PHE A 52 -1.74 -1.87 -12.57
CA PHE A 52 -1.36 -0.47 -12.42
C PHE A 52 0.13 -0.26 -12.70
N ARG A 53 1.03 -1.05 -12.09
CA ARG A 53 2.48 -0.93 -12.27
C ARG A 53 2.92 -1.23 -13.71
N ILE A 54 2.39 -2.27 -14.34
CA ILE A 54 2.69 -2.59 -15.76
C ILE A 54 2.32 -1.40 -16.67
N SER A 55 1.18 -0.74 -16.44
CA SER A 55 0.81 0.45 -17.21
C SER A 55 1.84 1.59 -17.08
N ARG A 56 2.48 1.70 -15.91
CA ARG A 56 3.46 2.75 -15.58
C ARG A 56 4.90 2.43 -15.98
N ILE A 57 5.25 1.16 -16.23
CA ILE A 57 6.60 0.78 -16.72
C ILE A 57 6.91 1.47 -18.04
N LYS A 58 5.91 1.63 -18.92
CA LYS A 58 6.06 2.32 -20.21
C LYS A 58 6.47 3.79 -20.07
N ILE A 59 6.19 4.40 -18.92
CA ILE A 59 6.52 5.79 -18.60
C ILE A 59 7.85 5.86 -17.83
N ASN A 60 8.03 4.97 -16.85
CA ASN A 60 9.25 4.90 -16.05
C ASN A 60 9.61 3.43 -15.76
N ASN A 61 10.71 2.98 -16.36
CA ASN A 61 11.19 1.60 -16.30
C ASN A 61 11.56 1.13 -14.88
N TRP A 62 11.82 2.05 -13.93
CA TRP A 62 12.12 1.70 -12.54
C TRP A 62 10.95 0.97 -11.86
N ASN A 63 9.71 1.19 -12.34
CA ASN A 63 8.52 0.52 -11.83
C ASN A 63 8.51 -1.00 -12.09
N SER A 64 9.45 -1.49 -12.92
CA SER A 64 9.65 -2.93 -13.14
C SER A 64 10.12 -3.65 -11.89
N TYR A 65 10.82 -2.99 -10.98
CA TYR A 65 11.22 -3.60 -9.71
C TYR A 65 10.00 -3.99 -8.86
N ASP A 66 8.97 -3.14 -8.87
CA ASP A 66 7.75 -3.36 -8.10
C ASP A 66 6.91 -4.55 -8.60
N THR A 67 7.08 -4.97 -9.86
CA THR A 67 6.40 -6.18 -10.37
C THR A 67 7.03 -7.47 -9.87
N LEU A 68 8.17 -7.39 -9.18
CA LEU A 68 8.83 -8.54 -8.57
C LEU A 68 8.19 -8.97 -7.24
N TYR A 69 7.16 -8.27 -6.73
CA TYR A 69 6.49 -8.60 -5.47
C TYR A 69 5.53 -9.80 -5.54
N HIS A 70 5.88 -10.82 -6.33
CA HIS A 70 5.08 -12.04 -6.50
C HIS A 70 4.76 -12.75 -5.18
N PHE A 71 5.62 -12.63 -4.16
CA PHE A 71 5.36 -13.15 -2.81
C PHE A 71 4.10 -12.55 -2.16
N ALA A 72 3.61 -11.41 -2.63
CA ALA A 72 2.42 -10.75 -2.10
C ALA A 72 1.11 -11.22 -2.75
N LYS A 73 1.18 -11.94 -3.87
CA LYS A 73 0.01 -12.49 -4.56
C LYS A 73 -0.80 -13.36 -3.59
N ASP A 74 -2.12 -13.15 -3.55
CA ASP A 74 -3.08 -13.84 -2.67
C ASP A 74 -2.85 -13.69 -1.16
N HIS A 75 -1.79 -12.97 -0.75
CA HIS A 75 -1.39 -12.84 0.65
C HIS A 75 -1.60 -11.44 1.20
N TYR A 76 -1.38 -10.40 0.38
CA TYR A 76 -1.38 -9.02 0.87
C TYR A 76 -1.97 -8.02 -0.12
N VAL A 77 -2.46 -6.94 0.47
CA VAL A 77 -2.74 -5.68 -0.19
C VAL A 77 -1.44 -4.87 -0.18
N VAL A 78 -0.98 -4.51 -1.37
CA VAL A 78 0.33 -3.92 -1.62
C VAL A 78 0.21 -2.40 -1.74
N ARG A 79 1.10 -1.70 -1.04
CA ARG A 79 1.26 -0.25 -1.11
C ARG A 79 2.14 0.08 -2.32
N ILE A 80 1.76 1.10 -3.07
CA ILE A 80 2.56 1.73 -4.13
C ILE A 80 3.85 2.32 -3.49
N ASN A 81 5.02 1.80 -3.86
CA ASN A 81 6.31 2.38 -3.45
C ASN A 81 6.52 3.75 -4.09
N TYR A 82 6.50 4.79 -3.25
CA TYR A 82 7.58 5.73 -2.96
C TYR A 82 6.93 6.92 -2.24
N CYS A 83 6.48 6.70 -1.02
CA CYS A 83 5.84 7.75 -0.22
C CYS A 83 6.87 8.08 0.86
N GLY A 84 7.48 9.26 0.74
CA GLY A 84 8.70 9.65 1.44
C GLY A 84 8.65 9.33 2.93
N ASN A 85 9.81 8.90 3.45
CA ASN A 85 10.06 8.77 4.88
C ASN A 85 9.99 10.16 5.53
N SER A 86 8.83 10.57 6.02
CA SER A 86 8.78 11.45 7.18
C SER A 86 8.70 10.58 8.43
N THR A 87 9.45 10.96 9.46
CA THR A 87 9.39 10.39 10.82
C THR A 87 8.04 10.64 11.52
N SER A 88 7.07 11.23 10.82
CA SER A 88 5.74 11.55 11.33
C SER A 88 4.85 10.31 11.40
N ASP A 89 3.76 10.42 12.14
CA ASP A 89 2.71 9.41 12.14
C ASP A 89 2.09 9.25 10.75
N LEU A 90 1.72 8.01 10.42
CA LEU A 90 1.12 7.62 9.16
C LEU A 90 -0.21 6.97 9.43
N PHE A 91 -1.18 7.18 8.55
CA PHE A 91 -2.52 6.61 8.69
C PHE A 91 -2.97 5.99 7.37
N VAL A 92 -3.74 4.92 7.45
CA VAL A 92 -4.60 4.45 6.37
C VAL A 92 -5.90 5.24 6.47
N ARG A 93 -6.18 6.10 5.48
CA ARG A 93 -7.49 6.73 5.30
C ARG A 93 -8.34 5.86 4.39
N TYR A 94 -9.60 5.63 4.73
CA TYR A 94 -10.57 4.97 3.87
C TYR A 94 -11.92 5.70 3.88
N ASN A 95 -12.68 5.53 2.81
CA ASN A 95 -14.02 6.09 2.65
C ASN A 95 -14.97 5.45 3.67
N ASP A 96 -15.60 6.28 4.49
CA ASP A 96 -16.71 5.91 5.34
C ASP A 96 -17.76 7.03 5.31
N PRO A 97 -18.85 6.87 4.54
CA PRO A 97 -19.94 7.84 4.49
C PRO A 97 -20.62 8.10 5.84
N ALA A 98 -20.49 7.19 6.82
CA ALA A 98 -21.03 7.37 8.16
C ALA A 98 -20.15 8.29 9.03
N ALA A 99 -18.89 8.49 8.67
CA ALA A 99 -18.00 9.42 9.35
C ALA A 99 -18.32 10.87 8.97
N ALA A 100 -18.17 11.80 9.91
CA ALA A 100 -18.50 13.22 9.70
C ALA A 100 -17.72 13.89 8.55
N THR A 101 -16.50 13.42 8.27
CA THR A 101 -15.64 13.91 7.18
C THR A 101 -15.79 13.09 5.90
N GLY A 102 -16.60 12.02 5.90
CA GLY A 102 -16.65 11.01 4.85
C GLY A 102 -15.48 10.01 4.88
N TYR A 103 -14.59 10.10 5.88
CA TYR A 103 -13.40 9.27 6.00
C TYR A 103 -13.17 8.79 7.43
N ASN A 104 -12.62 7.59 7.55
CA ASN A 104 -11.99 7.09 8.78
C ASN A 104 -10.49 6.88 8.59
N TYR A 105 -9.79 6.77 9.72
CA TYR A 105 -8.32 6.70 9.76
C TYR A 105 -7.88 5.60 10.73
N ILE A 106 -6.97 4.74 10.27
CA ILE A 106 -6.29 3.74 11.10
C ILE A 106 -4.81 4.09 11.15
N GLU A 107 -4.26 4.26 12.34
CA GLU A 107 -2.84 4.56 12.53
C GLU A 107 -1.96 3.39 12.09
N ILE A 108 -0.80 3.71 11.51
CA ILE A 108 0.25 2.75 11.16
C ILE A 108 1.42 2.94 12.15
N PRO A 109 1.55 2.05 13.14
CA PRO A 109 2.65 2.09 14.10
C PRO A 109 4.01 2.09 13.39
N ALA A 110 4.98 2.85 13.90
CA ALA A 110 6.34 2.89 13.35
C ALA A 110 6.96 1.49 13.22
N SER A 111 6.70 0.61 14.18
CA SER A 111 7.14 -0.79 14.19
C SER A 111 6.57 -1.66 13.06
N ARG A 112 5.50 -1.21 12.38
CA ARG A 112 4.86 -1.92 11.26
C ARG A 112 5.12 -1.25 9.90
N ARG A 113 6.09 -0.33 9.84
CA ARG A 113 6.49 0.34 8.59
C ARG A 113 7.63 -0.46 7.96
N ILE A 114 7.38 -1.03 6.78
CA ILE A 114 8.37 -1.80 6.01
C ILE A 114 8.84 -1.03 4.79
N HIS A 115 10.15 -1.11 4.50
CA HIS A 115 10.78 -0.61 3.28
C HIS A 115 11.28 -1.77 2.43
N LEU A 116 10.56 -2.12 1.34
CA LEU A 116 10.83 -3.35 0.57
C LEU A 116 12.17 -3.34 -0.20
N HIS A 117 12.82 -2.19 -0.40
CA HIS A 117 14.14 -2.16 -1.02
C HIS A 117 15.22 -2.79 -0.13
N ASP A 118 14.99 -2.86 1.18
CA ASP A 118 15.91 -3.49 2.13
C ASP A 118 16.00 -5.01 1.89
N TYR A 119 15.01 -5.59 1.19
CA TYR A 119 14.92 -7.00 0.80
C TYR A 119 15.18 -7.21 -0.70
N SER A 120 15.80 -6.25 -1.37
CA SER A 120 15.98 -6.25 -2.84
C SER A 120 16.73 -7.47 -3.36
N ARG A 121 17.70 -8.00 -2.63
CA ARG A 121 18.42 -9.22 -3.01
C ARG A 121 17.48 -10.43 -3.04
N GLU A 122 16.74 -10.66 -1.96
CA GLU A 122 15.80 -11.76 -1.81
C GLU A 122 14.69 -11.69 -2.86
N ILE A 123 14.16 -10.48 -3.10
CA ILE A 123 13.15 -10.20 -4.13
C ILE A 123 13.68 -10.55 -5.53
N ASN A 124 14.88 -10.10 -5.87
CA ASN A 124 15.51 -10.40 -7.16
C ASN A 124 15.80 -11.90 -7.34
N ARG A 125 16.16 -12.61 -6.26
CA ARG A 125 16.42 -14.06 -6.26
C ARG A 125 15.16 -14.92 -6.14
N ARG A 126 13.99 -14.30 -5.96
CA ARG A 126 12.70 -14.99 -5.77
C ARG A 126 12.68 -15.93 -4.57
N GLU A 127 13.34 -15.53 -3.48
CA GLU A 127 13.37 -16.27 -2.21
C GLU A 127 12.06 -16.05 -1.40
N THR A 128 10.90 -16.41 -1.98
CA THR A 128 9.55 -16.09 -1.46
C THR A 128 9.37 -16.38 0.03
N GLU A 129 9.67 -17.60 0.47
CA GLU A 129 9.45 -18.01 1.86
C GLU A 129 10.28 -17.18 2.84
N LYS A 130 11.53 -16.88 2.47
CA LYS A 130 12.43 -16.05 3.28
C LYS A 130 11.94 -14.61 3.35
N ILE A 131 11.40 -14.07 2.25
CA ILE A 131 10.76 -12.75 2.25
C ILE A 131 9.56 -12.77 3.19
N LEU A 132 8.63 -13.73 3.04
CA LEU A 132 7.44 -13.86 3.88
C LEU A 132 7.79 -13.94 5.37
N GLN A 133 8.80 -14.73 5.73
CA GLN A 133 9.28 -14.81 7.11
C GLN A 133 9.84 -13.47 7.62
N SER A 134 10.63 -12.79 6.78
CA SER A 134 11.31 -11.55 7.17
C SER A 134 10.36 -10.37 7.33
N ILE A 135 9.31 -10.30 6.51
CA ILE A 135 8.35 -9.18 6.52
C ILE A 135 7.22 -9.37 7.54
N GLN A 136 7.04 -10.58 8.07
CA GLN A 136 5.92 -10.94 8.96
C GLN A 136 5.72 -9.97 10.14
N PRO A 137 6.76 -9.51 10.85
CA PRO A 137 6.60 -8.58 11.97
C PRO A 137 6.03 -7.21 11.58
N PHE A 138 6.13 -6.84 10.30
CA PHE A 138 5.75 -5.52 9.79
C PHE A 138 4.40 -5.52 9.07
N ILE A 139 3.69 -6.65 9.03
CA ILE A 139 2.39 -6.71 8.38
C ILE A 139 1.36 -6.00 9.23
N LEU A 140 0.68 -5.03 8.63
CA LEU A 140 -0.49 -4.41 9.22
C LEU A 140 -1.71 -5.29 8.93
N THR A 141 -2.27 -5.92 9.96
CA THR A 141 -3.53 -6.65 9.84
C THR A 141 -4.68 -5.72 10.20
N ILE A 142 -5.65 -5.58 9.29
CA ILE A 142 -6.88 -4.82 9.50
C ILE A 142 -8.05 -5.72 9.10
N SER A 143 -8.92 -6.05 10.04
CA SER A 143 -10.12 -6.83 9.79
C SER A 143 -11.23 -6.00 9.13
N ARG A 144 -12.18 -6.68 8.49
CA ARG A 144 -13.41 -6.08 7.94
C ARG A 144 -14.14 -5.24 8.99
N LYS A 145 -14.19 -5.71 10.24
CA LYS A 145 -14.80 -5.01 11.37
C LYS A 145 -14.06 -3.71 11.69
N GLU A 146 -12.73 -3.72 11.67
CA GLU A 146 -11.92 -2.50 11.86
C GLU A 146 -12.13 -1.50 10.72
N PHE A 147 -12.47 -1.97 9.52
CA PHE A 147 -12.92 -1.11 8.42
C PHE A 147 -14.38 -0.63 8.55
N GLY A 148 -15.11 -1.02 9.59
CA GLY A 148 -16.54 -0.69 9.74
C GLY A 148 -17.45 -1.45 8.77
N LEU A 149 -16.97 -2.55 8.18
CA LEU A 149 -17.77 -3.45 7.36
C LEU A 149 -18.51 -4.45 8.26
N LEU A 150 -19.80 -4.65 7.97
CA LEU A 150 -20.66 -5.66 8.63
C LEU A 150 -20.32 -7.07 8.17
#